data_AF-A0A1Z9D010-F1
#
_entry.id   AF-A0A1Z9D010-F1
#
_cell.length_a   1.000
_cell.length_b   1.000
_cell.length_c   1.000
_cell.angle_alpha   90.00
_cell.angle_beta   90.00
_cell.angle_gamma   90.00
#
_symmetry.space_group_name_H-M   'P 1'
#
loop_
_entity.id
_entity.type
_entity.pdbx_description
1 polymer ?
#
loop_
_entity_poly.entity_id
_entity_poly.type
_entity_poly.pdbx_seq_one_letter_code
_entity_poly.pdbx_strand_id
1 'polypeptide(L)'
;MNKISYLEKFNLKSRLVELIILFFAITLGFLVDNYRESLSEKSNAKKLLSSMSTDLKGDLVRFETFSNIRKNLINSVNDFIDDVEKRGLLKDDLNQQQLFSLAIFNWTYFKPNTANIEQVISSGALRYLGSDELINQIGVLEAQNISLNDRQEREQEFFLNYLQPLMHKYYNFKWLNSNYVRKWESFPEASQKLSKVNLENTNYMLWDNSIDLKIKIINLFENYVFILRSSYAVTYAEYLGEINNTIKIIDSNLEPDKYNVNSKEAPENN
;
A
#
# COMPACT_ATOMS: atom_id res chain seq x y z
N MET A 1 90.59 -13.76 -11.51
CA MET A 1 89.18 -13.93 -11.13
C MET A 1 88.55 -12.55 -11.00
N ASN A 2 87.79 -12.12 -12.02
CA ASN A 2 87.11 -10.82 -12.03
C ASN A 2 85.86 -10.88 -11.14
N LYS A 3 85.88 -10.18 -10.00
CA LYS A 3 84.65 -9.85 -9.27
C LYS A 3 84.02 -8.64 -9.96
N ILE A 4 82.98 -8.89 -10.73
CA ILE A 4 82.15 -7.84 -11.32
C ILE A 4 81.51 -7.06 -10.16
N SER A 5 81.89 -5.80 -10.04
CA SER A 5 81.34 -4.85 -9.07
C SER A 5 79.98 -4.34 -9.57
N TYR A 6 78.92 -5.12 -9.35
CA TYR A 6 77.53 -4.68 -9.54
C TYR A 6 77.04 -3.82 -8.36
N LEU A 7 77.75 -2.73 -8.08
CA LEU A 7 77.26 -1.69 -7.19
C LEU A 7 77.14 -0.41 -8.00
N GLU A 8 76.12 -0.38 -8.86
CA GLU A 8 75.54 0.88 -9.30
C GLU A 8 75.28 1.74 -8.05
N LYS A 9 75.81 2.97 -8.08
CA LYS A 9 75.69 3.95 -6.99
C LYS A 9 74.25 4.00 -6.49
N PHE A 10 74.02 3.42 -5.32
CA PHE A 10 72.75 3.38 -4.62
C PHE A 10 72.36 4.82 -4.21
N ASN A 11 71.73 5.58 -5.11
CA ASN A 11 71.33 6.95 -4.82
C ASN A 11 70.04 6.94 -4.00
N LEU A 12 70.20 6.75 -2.68
CA LEU A 12 69.11 6.69 -1.70
C LEU A 12 68.14 7.88 -1.81
N LYS A 13 68.64 9.07 -2.13
CA LYS A 13 67.78 10.24 -2.38
C LYS A 13 66.83 10.03 -3.57
N SER A 14 67.34 9.49 -4.68
CA SER A 14 66.54 9.24 -5.87
C SER A 14 65.45 8.20 -5.61
N ARG A 15 65.80 7.10 -4.93
CA ARG A 15 64.84 6.02 -4.60
C ARG A 15 63.78 6.46 -3.59
N LEU A 16 64.15 7.34 -2.65
CA LEU A 16 63.21 7.90 -1.67
C LEU A 16 62.23 8.88 -2.33
N VAL A 17 62.71 9.70 -3.27
CA VAL A 17 61.84 10.57 -4.09
C VAL A 17 60.90 9.73 -4.97
N GLU A 18 61.40 8.66 -5.60
CA GLU A 18 60.59 7.73 -6.39
C GLU A 18 59.50 7.05 -5.54
N LEU A 19 59.86 6.58 -4.34
CA LEU A 19 58.90 6.03 -3.38
C LEU A 19 57.82 7.06 -2.99
N ILE A 20 58.21 8.31 -2.73
CA ILE A 20 57.28 9.40 -2.40
C ILE A 20 56.33 9.67 -3.57
N ILE A 21 56.82 9.73 -4.80
CA ILE A 21 55.99 9.95 -5.99
C ILE A 21 55.00 8.80 -6.17
N LEU A 22 55.45 7.54 -6.08
CA LEU A 22 54.58 6.37 -6.18
C LEU A 22 53.54 6.33 -5.06
N PHE A 23 53.95 6.64 -3.82
CA PHE A 23 53.05 6.72 -2.68
C PHE A 23 51.98 7.80 -2.88
N PHE A 24 52.35 8.99 -3.33
CA PHE A 24 51.39 10.06 -3.62
C PHE A 24 50.48 9.70 -4.80
N ALA A 25 51.00 9.10 -5.87
CA ALA A 25 50.20 8.69 -7.02
C ALA A 25 49.12 7.68 -6.62
N ILE A 26 49.49 6.65 -5.84
CA ILE A 26 48.56 5.64 -5.34
C ILE A 26 47.54 6.26 -4.36
N THR A 27 48.02 7.08 -3.42
CA THR A 27 47.14 7.73 -2.42
C THR A 27 46.13 8.67 -3.08
N LEU A 28 46.57 9.48 -4.06
CA LEU A 28 45.68 10.36 -4.83
C LEU A 28 44.68 9.56 -5.66
N GLY A 29 45.10 8.43 -6.25
CA GLY A 29 44.19 7.50 -6.92
C GLY A 29 43.05 7.06 -6.01
N PHE A 30 43.38 6.55 -4.81
CA PHE A 30 42.37 6.17 -3.82
C PHE A 30 41.48 7.33 -3.36
N LEU A 31 42.04 8.53 -3.17
CA LEU A 31 41.25 9.71 -2.79
C LEU A 31 40.25 10.12 -3.88
N VAL A 32 40.68 10.12 -5.15
CA VAL A 32 39.83 10.45 -6.29
C VAL A 32 38.74 9.41 -6.48
N ASP A 33 39.07 8.12 -6.38
CA ASP A 33 38.08 7.04 -6.52
C ASP A 33 37.04 7.10 -5.39
N ASN A 34 37.46 7.28 -4.14
CA ASN A 34 36.54 7.44 -2.99
C ASN A 34 35.62 8.66 -3.16
N TYR A 35 36.16 9.78 -3.65
CA TYR A 35 35.37 10.98 -3.91
C TYR A 35 34.35 10.74 -5.03
N ARG A 36 34.76 10.15 -6.15
CA ARG A 36 33.89 9.82 -7.29
C ARG A 36 32.79 8.85 -6.88
N GLU A 37 33.13 7.82 -6.11
CA GLU A 37 32.18 6.84 -5.59
C GLU A 37 31.15 7.51 -4.66
N SER A 38 31.59 8.34 -3.71
CA SER A 38 30.69 9.08 -2.83
C SER A 38 29.70 9.97 -3.59
N LEU A 39 30.16 10.64 -4.65
CA LEU A 39 29.29 11.43 -5.53
C LEU A 39 28.25 10.57 -6.27
N SER A 40 28.70 9.43 -6.82
CA SER A 40 27.82 8.47 -7.51
C SER A 40 26.75 7.92 -6.56
N GLU A 41 27.14 7.50 -5.37
CA GLU A 41 26.25 6.96 -4.34
C GLU A 41 25.21 8.00 -3.89
N LYS A 42 25.61 9.25 -3.66
CA LYS A 42 24.66 10.34 -3.36
C LYS A 42 23.67 10.57 -4.49
N SER A 43 24.12 10.55 -5.75
CA SER A 43 23.23 10.70 -6.91
C SER A 43 22.24 9.53 -7.00
N ASN A 44 22.69 8.29 -6.78
CA ASN A 44 21.84 7.11 -6.80
C ASN A 44 20.82 7.13 -5.66
N ALA A 45 21.24 7.46 -4.44
CA ALA A 45 20.35 7.64 -3.30
C ALA A 45 19.27 8.70 -3.58
N LYS A 46 19.62 9.81 -4.24
CA LYS A 46 18.67 10.89 -4.59
C LYS A 46 17.61 10.40 -5.55
N LYS A 47 18.01 9.67 -6.60
CA LYS A 47 17.08 9.07 -7.56
C LYS A 47 16.15 8.07 -6.87
N LEU A 48 16.69 7.26 -5.97
CA LEU A 48 15.91 6.24 -5.28
C LEU A 48 14.86 6.84 -4.34
N LEU A 49 15.23 7.85 -3.54
CA LEU A 49 14.28 8.58 -2.71
C LEU A 49 13.21 9.30 -3.56
N SER A 50 13.58 9.86 -4.71
CA SER A 50 12.62 10.47 -5.64
C SER A 50 11.62 9.44 -6.20
N SER A 51 12.08 8.24 -6.56
CA SER A 51 11.22 7.14 -6.99
C SER A 51 10.30 6.68 -5.87
N MET A 52 10.82 6.57 -4.64
CA MET A 52 10.01 6.26 -3.45
C MET A 52 8.90 7.30 -3.23
N SER A 53 9.21 8.61 -3.27
CA SER A 53 8.19 9.68 -3.16
C SER A 53 7.12 9.56 -4.25
N THR A 54 7.51 9.20 -5.47
CA THR A 54 6.58 8.97 -6.59
C THR A 54 5.65 7.79 -6.32
N ASP A 55 6.18 6.67 -5.85
CA ASP A 55 5.40 5.48 -5.50
C ASP A 55 4.40 5.79 -4.39
N LEU A 56 4.84 6.48 -3.34
CA LEU A 56 3.98 6.89 -2.22
C LEU A 56 2.82 7.79 -2.67
N LYS A 57 3.08 8.75 -3.57
CA LYS A 57 2.04 9.58 -4.18
C LYS A 57 1.06 8.75 -5.00
N GLY A 58 1.55 7.75 -5.74
CA GLY A 58 0.72 6.77 -6.44
C GLY A 58 -0.16 5.96 -5.48
N ASP A 59 0.40 5.54 -4.35
CA ASP A 59 -0.31 4.80 -3.32
C ASP A 59 -1.45 5.59 -2.70
N LEU A 60 -1.29 6.90 -2.46
CA LEU A 60 -2.38 7.76 -1.99
C LEU A 60 -3.58 7.73 -2.95
N VAL A 61 -3.35 7.83 -4.26
CA VAL A 61 -4.41 7.79 -5.28
C VAL A 61 -5.09 6.41 -5.33
N ARG A 62 -4.30 5.33 -5.28
CA ARG A 62 -4.83 3.96 -5.24
C ARG A 62 -5.64 3.71 -3.97
N PHE A 63 -5.19 4.25 -2.83
CA PHE A 63 -5.85 4.12 -1.54
C PHE A 63 -7.16 4.89 -1.49
N GLU A 64 -7.23 6.07 -2.10
CA GLU A 64 -8.48 6.83 -2.24
C GLU A 64 -9.53 6.02 -3.01
N THR A 65 -9.14 5.43 -4.13
CA THR A 65 -10.00 4.55 -4.92
C THR A 65 -10.51 3.36 -4.09
N PHE A 66 -9.60 2.70 -3.37
CA PHE A 66 -9.93 1.61 -2.45
C PHE A 66 -10.91 2.05 -1.34
N SER A 67 -10.67 3.21 -0.72
CA SER A 67 -11.54 3.77 0.32
C SER A 67 -12.94 4.06 -0.21
N ASN A 68 -13.06 4.62 -1.41
CA ASN A 68 -14.34 4.93 -2.03
C ASN A 68 -15.14 3.65 -2.34
N ILE A 69 -14.49 2.60 -2.85
CA ILE A 69 -15.14 1.29 -3.05
C ILE A 69 -15.69 0.75 -1.72
N ARG A 70 -14.90 0.83 -0.63
CA ARG A 70 -15.33 0.38 0.69
C ARG A 70 -16.47 1.20 1.28
N LYS A 71 -16.49 2.52 1.08
CA LYS A 71 -17.61 3.38 1.50
C LYS A 71 -18.90 2.97 0.79
N ASN A 72 -18.83 2.70 -0.51
CA ASN A 72 -19.99 2.23 -1.28
C ASN A 72 -20.48 0.86 -0.81
N LEU A 73 -19.55 -0.04 -0.47
CA LEU A 73 -19.89 -1.34 0.13
C LEU A 73 -20.61 -1.16 1.47
N ILE A 74 -20.08 -0.33 2.38
CA ILE A 74 -20.71 -0.04 3.68
C ILE A 74 -22.13 0.51 3.49
N ASN A 75 -22.32 1.47 2.57
CA ASN A 75 -23.64 2.01 2.27
C ASN A 75 -24.60 0.92 1.77
N SER A 76 -24.15 0.07 0.85
CA SER A 76 -24.97 -1.03 0.32
C SER A 76 -25.35 -2.06 1.41
N VAL A 77 -24.46 -2.30 2.37
CA VAL A 77 -24.73 -3.19 3.52
C VAL A 77 -25.74 -2.55 4.47
N ASN A 78 -25.65 -1.24 4.72
CA ASN A 78 -26.64 -0.52 5.52
C ASN A 78 -28.02 -0.52 4.82
N ASP A 79 -28.06 -0.26 3.51
CA ASP A 79 -29.30 -0.32 2.73
C ASP A 79 -29.96 -1.71 2.83
N PHE A 80 -29.16 -2.79 2.85
CA PHE A 80 -29.67 -4.14 3.10
C PHE A 80 -30.23 -4.31 4.51
N ILE A 81 -29.51 -3.84 5.53
CA ILE A 81 -29.95 -3.92 6.93
C ILE A 81 -31.29 -3.20 7.10
N ASP A 82 -31.38 -1.95 6.67
CA ASP A 82 -32.59 -1.12 6.75
C ASP A 82 -33.78 -1.78 6.04
N ASP A 83 -33.52 -2.37 4.87
CA ASP A 83 -34.53 -3.07 4.09
C ASP A 83 -35.05 -4.32 4.81
N VAL A 84 -34.16 -5.13 5.38
CA VAL A 84 -34.50 -6.33 6.15
C VAL A 84 -35.19 -5.97 7.47
N GLU A 85 -34.80 -4.87 8.12
CA GLU A 85 -35.49 -4.35 9.29
C GLU A 85 -36.95 -4.02 8.99
N LYS A 86 -37.19 -3.31 7.88
CA LYS A 86 -38.51 -2.84 7.47
C LYS A 86 -39.40 -3.93 6.90
N ARG A 87 -38.87 -4.78 6.02
CA ARG A 87 -39.66 -5.74 5.21
C ARG A 87 -39.40 -7.20 5.55
N GLY A 88 -38.38 -7.49 6.35
CA GLY A 88 -37.95 -8.86 6.65
C GLY A 88 -37.10 -9.48 5.54
N LEU A 89 -36.79 -10.76 5.69
CA LEU A 89 -36.03 -11.53 4.70
C LEU A 89 -36.98 -12.02 3.59
N LEU A 90 -36.78 -11.55 2.38
CA LEU A 90 -37.60 -11.80 1.20
C LEU A 90 -36.86 -12.71 0.23
N LYS A 91 -37.41 -13.89 -0.01
CA LYS A 91 -36.75 -14.90 -0.85
C LYS A 91 -36.79 -14.60 -2.35
N ASP A 92 -37.77 -13.82 -2.79
CA ASP A 92 -38.08 -13.52 -4.20
C ASP A 92 -37.81 -12.05 -4.57
N ASP A 93 -37.11 -11.29 -3.72
CA ASP A 93 -36.83 -9.86 -3.95
C ASP A 93 -35.45 -9.66 -4.58
N LEU A 94 -35.43 -9.18 -5.83
CA LEU A 94 -34.20 -8.95 -6.59
C LEU A 94 -33.30 -7.87 -5.97
N ASN A 95 -33.90 -6.80 -5.43
CA ASN A 95 -33.14 -5.71 -4.83
C ASN A 95 -32.44 -6.18 -3.55
N GLN A 96 -33.18 -6.87 -2.68
CA GLN A 96 -32.64 -7.42 -1.44
C GLN A 96 -31.56 -8.47 -1.73
N GLN A 97 -31.74 -9.30 -2.77
CA GLN A 97 -30.69 -10.21 -3.23
C GLN A 97 -29.44 -9.47 -3.72
N GLN A 98 -29.59 -8.41 -4.51
CA GLN A 98 -28.46 -7.62 -5.02
C GLN A 98 -27.65 -7.02 -3.87
N LEU A 99 -28.31 -6.36 -2.92
CA LEU A 99 -27.65 -5.76 -1.76
C LEU A 99 -26.94 -6.83 -0.91
N PHE A 100 -27.58 -7.97 -0.66
CA PHE A 100 -26.97 -9.11 0.03
C PHE A 100 -25.73 -9.64 -0.71
N SER A 101 -25.83 -9.79 -2.03
CA SER A 101 -24.72 -10.30 -2.85
C SER A 101 -23.51 -9.38 -2.82
N LEU A 102 -23.72 -8.06 -2.81
CA LEU A 102 -22.63 -7.10 -2.71
C LEU A 102 -21.82 -7.32 -1.43
N ALA A 103 -22.49 -7.62 -0.31
CA ALA A 103 -21.84 -7.85 0.98
C ALA A 103 -21.01 -9.14 1.03
N ILE A 104 -21.54 -10.24 0.47
CA ILE A 104 -20.94 -11.58 0.63
C ILE A 104 -19.91 -11.93 -0.45
N PHE A 105 -19.93 -11.27 -1.62
CA PHE A 105 -18.99 -11.56 -2.71
C PHE A 105 -17.82 -10.58 -2.78
N ASN A 106 -17.96 -9.36 -2.23
CA ASN A 106 -16.94 -8.32 -2.41
C ASN A 106 -16.07 -8.17 -1.17
N TRP A 107 -14.96 -8.89 -1.17
CA TRP A 107 -13.82 -8.56 -0.33
C TRP A 107 -12.81 -7.73 -1.12
N THR A 108 -12.34 -6.62 -0.54
CA THR A 108 -11.37 -5.72 -1.17
C THR A 108 -10.14 -5.56 -0.29
N TYR A 109 -8.98 -5.52 -0.94
CA TYR A 109 -7.66 -5.44 -0.29
C TYR A 109 -6.81 -4.38 -0.98
N PHE A 110 -6.06 -3.61 -0.19
CA PHE A 110 -5.07 -2.66 -0.65
C PHE A 110 -3.67 -3.20 -0.38
N LYS A 111 -2.81 -3.18 -1.41
CA LYS A 111 -1.40 -3.56 -1.29
C LYS A 111 -0.49 -2.33 -1.54
N PRO A 112 0.23 -1.85 -0.51
CA PRO A 112 1.24 -0.82 -0.68
C PRO A 112 2.30 -1.21 -1.71
N ASN A 113 2.86 -0.23 -2.43
CA ASN A 113 4.06 -0.44 -3.23
C ASN A 113 5.31 -0.28 -2.35
N THR A 114 5.90 -1.41 -1.96
CA THR A 114 7.05 -1.44 -1.05
C THR A 114 8.40 -1.51 -1.77
N ALA A 115 8.43 -1.63 -3.10
CA ALA A 115 9.66 -1.93 -3.85
C ALA A 115 10.77 -0.90 -3.61
N ASN A 116 10.45 0.39 -3.75
CA ASN A 116 11.44 1.45 -3.50
C ASN A 116 11.72 1.63 -2.00
N ILE A 117 10.80 1.29 -1.10
CA ILE A 117 11.05 1.31 0.36
C ILE A 117 12.12 0.27 0.71
N GLU A 118 11.91 -0.97 0.26
CA GLU A 118 12.84 -2.08 0.45
C GLU A 118 14.21 -1.79 -0.16
N GLN A 119 14.23 -1.17 -1.35
CA GLN A 119 15.48 -0.78 -2.01
C GLN A 119 16.20 0.35 -1.24
N VAL A 120 15.49 1.35 -0.70
CA VAL A 120 16.10 2.41 0.12
C VAL A 120 16.75 1.84 1.37
N ILE A 121 16.07 0.91 2.05
CA ILE A 121 16.57 0.26 3.26
C ILE A 121 17.78 -0.63 2.95
N SER A 122 17.69 -1.48 1.92
CA SER A 122 18.72 -2.49 1.61
C SER A 122 19.97 -1.95 0.92
N SER A 123 19.86 -0.87 0.14
CA SER A 123 20.98 -0.30 -0.63
C SER A 123 21.93 0.57 0.20
N GLY A 124 21.57 0.90 1.44
CA GLY A 124 22.33 1.85 2.26
C GLY A 124 22.21 3.31 1.78
N ALA A 125 21.25 3.62 0.89
CA ALA A 125 20.98 4.97 0.39
C ALA A 125 20.81 6.00 1.51
N LEU A 126 20.21 5.57 2.63
CA LEU A 126 20.02 6.41 3.82
C LEU A 126 21.32 6.87 4.49
N ARG A 127 22.44 6.16 4.32
CA ARG A 127 23.74 6.63 4.83
C ARG A 127 24.22 7.88 4.09
N TYR A 128 23.82 8.07 2.84
CA TYR A 128 24.31 9.15 1.98
C TYR A 128 23.43 10.39 2.02
N LEU A 129 22.13 10.24 2.26
CA LEU A 129 21.14 11.33 2.22
C LEU A 129 20.14 11.35 3.38
N GLY A 130 20.20 10.38 4.30
CA GLY A 130 19.29 10.30 5.43
C GLY A 130 19.71 11.26 6.55
N SER A 131 18.85 12.24 6.83
CA SER A 131 18.78 12.81 8.18
C SER A 131 18.26 11.75 9.15
N ASP A 132 18.59 11.87 10.45
CA ASP A 132 18.05 10.97 11.49
C ASP A 132 16.51 10.93 11.44
N GLU A 133 15.89 12.08 11.11
CA GLU A 133 14.46 12.22 10.87
C GLU A 133 13.97 11.34 9.70
N LEU A 134 14.61 11.40 8.53
CA LEU A 134 14.22 10.57 7.36
C LEU A 134 14.40 9.08 7.65
N ILE A 135 15.49 8.69 8.32
CA ILE A 135 15.75 7.30 8.68
C ILE A 135 14.64 6.78 9.60
N ASN A 136 14.32 7.52 10.67
CA ASN A 136 13.27 7.14 11.59
C ASN A 136 11.91 7.07 10.89
N GLN A 137 11.59 8.06 10.05
CA GLN A 137 10.31 8.11 9.34
C GLN A 137 10.11 6.93 8.39
N ILE A 138 11.15 6.47 7.71
CA ILE A 138 11.06 5.28 6.85
C ILE A 138 10.78 4.03 7.68
N GLY A 139 11.38 3.91 8.87
CA GLY A 139 11.05 2.83 9.82
C GLY A 139 9.60 2.89 10.31
N VAL A 140 9.08 4.10 10.60
CA VAL A 140 7.66 4.29 10.94
C VAL A 140 6.76 3.83 9.78
N LEU A 141 7.06 4.24 8.54
CA LEU A 141 6.28 3.85 7.37
C LEU A 141 6.28 2.33 7.15
N GLU A 142 7.41 1.66 7.34
CA GLU A 142 7.51 0.19 7.26
C GLU A 142 6.61 -0.48 8.31
N ALA A 143 6.66 -0.02 9.56
CA ALA A 143 5.78 -0.52 10.63
C ALA A 143 4.30 -0.31 10.29
N GLN A 144 3.95 0.83 9.69
CA GLN A 144 2.57 1.11 9.28
C GLN A 144 2.11 0.22 8.12
N ASN A 145 2.97 -0.11 7.16
CA ASN A 145 2.65 -1.08 6.11
C ASN A 145 2.32 -2.46 6.69
N ILE A 146 3.06 -2.89 7.72
CA ILE A 146 2.78 -4.15 8.43
C ILE A 146 1.43 -4.07 9.16
N SER A 147 1.22 -3.02 9.96
CA SER A 147 -0.04 -2.79 10.69
C SER A 147 -1.26 -2.78 9.77
N LEU A 148 -1.14 -2.14 8.60
CA LEU A 148 -2.16 -2.11 7.56
C LEU A 148 -2.50 -3.52 7.05
N ASN A 149 -1.47 -4.33 6.75
CA ASN A 149 -1.66 -5.70 6.26
C ASN A 149 -2.31 -6.57 7.33
N ASP A 150 -1.79 -6.57 8.55
CA ASP A 150 -2.34 -7.32 9.68
C ASP A 150 -3.81 -6.96 9.94
N ARG A 151 -4.16 -5.67 9.80
CA ARG A 151 -5.54 -5.22 9.96
C ARG A 151 -6.43 -5.79 8.86
N GLN A 152 -5.99 -5.75 7.61
CA GLN A 152 -6.72 -6.29 6.48
C GLN A 152 -6.86 -7.82 6.54
N GLU A 153 -5.85 -8.53 7.05
CA GLU A 153 -5.90 -9.98 7.25
C GLU A 153 -6.98 -10.37 8.28
N ARG A 154 -7.07 -9.64 9.40
CA ARG A 154 -8.15 -9.85 10.38
C ARG A 154 -9.55 -9.64 9.79
N GLU A 155 -9.70 -8.62 8.96
CA GLU A 155 -10.96 -8.38 8.24
C GLU A 155 -11.27 -9.51 7.25
N GLN A 156 -10.25 -9.98 6.53
CA GLN A 156 -10.40 -11.10 5.59
C GLN A 156 -10.80 -12.37 6.33
N GLU A 157 -10.18 -12.67 7.47
CA GLU A 157 -10.54 -13.81 8.31
C GLU A 157 -12.01 -13.74 8.73
N PHE A 158 -12.49 -12.57 9.16
CA PHE A 158 -13.90 -12.38 9.47
C PHE A 158 -14.79 -12.64 8.24
N PHE A 159 -14.45 -12.06 7.10
CA PHE A 159 -15.20 -12.25 5.86
C PHE A 159 -15.30 -13.74 5.47
N LEU A 160 -14.17 -14.45 5.47
CA LEU A 160 -14.09 -15.86 5.06
C LEU A 160 -14.82 -16.78 6.04
N ASN A 161 -14.74 -16.51 7.34
CA ASN A 161 -15.30 -17.40 8.36
C ASN A 161 -16.78 -17.14 8.65
N TYR A 162 -17.28 -15.93 8.42
CA TYR A 162 -18.65 -15.56 8.81
C TYR A 162 -19.54 -15.11 7.66
N LEU A 163 -19.02 -14.34 6.68
CA LEU A 163 -19.84 -13.82 5.57
C LEU A 163 -19.88 -14.77 4.37
N GLN A 164 -18.73 -15.25 3.93
CA GLN A 164 -18.63 -16.13 2.77
C GLN A 164 -19.45 -17.44 2.91
N PRO A 165 -19.57 -18.08 4.09
CA PRO A 165 -20.41 -19.26 4.25
C PRO A 165 -21.89 -18.98 3.99
N LEU A 166 -22.35 -17.74 4.15
CA LEU A 166 -23.73 -17.36 3.85
C LEU A 166 -24.05 -17.51 2.35
N MET A 167 -23.06 -17.38 1.47
CA MET A 167 -23.22 -17.61 0.03
C MET A 167 -23.77 -19.01 -0.23
N HIS A 168 -23.10 -20.03 0.29
CA HIS A 168 -23.49 -21.42 0.06
C HIS A 168 -24.79 -21.79 0.76
N LYS A 169 -25.12 -21.08 1.84
CA LYS A 169 -26.27 -21.38 2.68
C LYS A 169 -27.56 -20.73 2.19
N TYR A 170 -27.50 -19.47 1.77
CA TYR A 170 -28.70 -18.67 1.52
C TYR A 170 -28.79 -18.12 0.10
N TYR A 171 -27.71 -18.09 -0.68
CA TYR A 171 -27.74 -17.56 -2.03
C TYR A 171 -28.10 -18.65 -3.05
N ASN A 172 -29.15 -18.44 -3.85
CA ASN A 172 -29.52 -19.41 -4.88
C ASN A 172 -28.72 -19.18 -6.18
N PHE A 173 -27.62 -19.91 -6.37
CA PHE A 173 -26.82 -19.80 -7.60
C PHE A 173 -27.51 -20.27 -8.88
N LYS A 174 -28.66 -20.97 -8.80
CA LYS A 174 -29.32 -21.55 -9.98
C LYS A 174 -29.65 -20.50 -11.05
N TRP A 175 -30.15 -19.33 -10.63
CA TRP A 175 -30.53 -18.27 -11.55
C TRP A 175 -29.31 -17.55 -12.14
N LEU A 176 -28.25 -17.36 -11.35
CA LEU A 176 -27.00 -16.78 -11.83
C LEU A 176 -26.34 -17.72 -12.84
N ASN A 177 -26.40 -19.03 -12.57
CA ASN A 177 -25.85 -20.04 -13.46
C ASN A 177 -26.58 -20.08 -14.81
N SER A 178 -27.92 -20.02 -14.82
CA SER A 178 -28.72 -20.11 -16.05
C SER A 178 -28.63 -18.87 -16.94
N ASN A 179 -28.33 -17.69 -16.37
CA ASN A 179 -28.36 -16.41 -17.09
C ASN A 179 -26.98 -15.75 -17.28
N TYR A 180 -26.10 -15.81 -16.28
CA TYR A 180 -24.78 -15.18 -16.28
C TYR A 180 -23.67 -16.19 -16.63
N VAL A 181 -23.46 -17.19 -15.77
CA VAL A 181 -22.28 -18.08 -15.85
C VAL A 181 -22.27 -18.91 -17.14
N ARG A 182 -23.36 -19.60 -17.47
CA ARG A 182 -23.40 -20.44 -18.68
C ARG A 182 -23.33 -19.67 -19.99
N LYS A 183 -23.78 -18.42 -19.97
CA LYS A 183 -23.84 -17.57 -21.17
C LYS A 183 -22.64 -16.67 -21.33
N TRP A 184 -21.74 -16.61 -20.34
CA TRP A 184 -20.59 -15.69 -20.32
C TRP A 184 -21.00 -14.22 -20.55
N GLU A 185 -22.20 -13.85 -20.11
CA GLU A 185 -22.69 -12.46 -20.19
C GLU A 185 -22.08 -11.62 -19.08
N SER A 186 -22.08 -10.28 -19.19
CA SER A 186 -21.70 -9.43 -18.07
C SER A 186 -22.78 -9.44 -16.98
N PHE A 187 -22.40 -9.19 -15.71
CA PHE A 187 -23.35 -9.20 -14.60
C PHE A 187 -24.48 -8.17 -14.78
N PRO A 188 -24.22 -6.92 -15.25
CA PRO A 188 -25.27 -5.96 -15.56
C PRO A 188 -26.25 -6.46 -16.63
N GLU A 189 -25.77 -7.05 -17.72
CA GLU A 189 -26.62 -7.57 -18.80
C GLU A 189 -27.49 -8.75 -18.34
N ALA A 190 -26.90 -9.67 -17.58
CA ALA A 190 -27.62 -10.80 -17.00
C ALA A 190 -28.70 -10.33 -16.01
N SER A 191 -28.37 -9.33 -15.17
CA SER A 191 -29.30 -8.74 -14.21
C SER A 191 -30.50 -8.04 -14.88
N GLN A 192 -30.27 -7.28 -15.96
CA GLN A 192 -31.37 -6.65 -16.71
C GLN A 192 -32.32 -7.68 -17.33
N LYS A 193 -31.81 -8.81 -17.81
CA LYS A 193 -32.63 -9.89 -18.40
C LYS A 193 -33.44 -10.65 -17.36
N LEU A 194 -32.97 -10.75 -16.11
CA LEU A 194 -33.68 -11.44 -15.03
C LEU A 194 -35.05 -10.84 -14.72
N SER A 195 -35.19 -9.51 -14.79
CA SER A 195 -36.48 -8.82 -14.66
C SER A 195 -37.50 -9.21 -15.74
N LYS A 196 -37.06 -9.84 -16.85
CA LYS A 196 -37.87 -10.17 -18.03
C LYS A 196 -38.12 -11.68 -18.23
N VAL A 197 -37.35 -12.57 -17.58
CA VAL A 197 -37.26 -14.00 -17.98
C VAL A 197 -37.82 -14.99 -16.94
N ASN A 198 -38.09 -14.61 -15.69
CA ASN A 198 -38.35 -15.59 -14.64
C ASN A 198 -39.66 -15.31 -13.86
N LEU A 199 -40.80 -15.83 -14.34
CA LEU A 199 -42.13 -15.60 -13.73
C LEU A 199 -42.61 -16.73 -12.80
N GLU A 200 -42.01 -17.92 -12.81
CA GLU A 200 -42.64 -19.10 -12.16
C GLU A 200 -41.83 -19.75 -11.02
N ASN A 201 -40.59 -19.32 -10.71
CA ASN A 201 -39.85 -19.83 -9.55
C ASN A 201 -38.66 -18.94 -9.15
N THR A 202 -38.96 -17.75 -8.61
CA THR A 202 -38.01 -16.66 -8.34
C THR A 202 -37.30 -16.75 -7.00
N ASN A 203 -37.13 -17.93 -6.39
CA ASN A 203 -36.43 -18.04 -5.10
C ASN A 203 -34.95 -17.64 -5.28
N TYR A 204 -34.63 -16.34 -5.29
CA TYR A 204 -33.29 -15.78 -5.42
C TYR A 204 -32.45 -16.13 -4.20
N MET A 205 -33.13 -16.27 -3.06
CA MET A 205 -32.56 -16.68 -1.78
C MET A 205 -33.20 -17.97 -1.28
N LEU A 206 -32.46 -18.73 -0.47
CA LEU A 206 -32.84 -20.04 0.09
C LEU A 206 -33.19 -19.96 1.59
N TRP A 207 -33.26 -18.75 2.16
CA TRP A 207 -33.65 -18.59 3.55
C TRP A 207 -35.15 -18.84 3.77
N ASP A 208 -35.48 -19.35 4.94
CA ASP A 208 -36.85 -19.37 5.44
C ASP A 208 -37.12 -18.07 6.20
N ASN A 209 -38.36 -17.58 6.14
CA ASN A 209 -38.73 -16.39 6.89
C ASN A 209 -38.77 -16.72 8.40
N SER A 210 -37.75 -16.27 9.13
CA SER A 210 -37.58 -16.51 10.56
C SER A 210 -37.05 -15.25 11.24
N ILE A 211 -37.67 -14.87 12.36
CA ILE A 211 -37.25 -13.74 13.19
C ILE A 211 -35.82 -13.96 13.69
N ASP A 212 -35.50 -15.18 14.13
CA ASP A 212 -34.16 -15.53 14.60
C ASP A 212 -33.10 -15.41 13.50
N LEU A 213 -33.45 -15.83 12.28
CA LEU A 213 -32.54 -15.72 11.14
C LEU A 213 -32.32 -14.25 10.76
N LYS A 214 -33.39 -13.45 10.72
CA LYS A 214 -33.32 -12.00 10.49
C LYS A 214 -32.35 -11.34 11.47
N ILE A 215 -32.52 -11.58 12.77
CA ILE A 215 -31.67 -10.99 13.81
C ILE A 215 -30.20 -11.40 13.61
N LYS A 216 -29.94 -12.67 13.32
CA LYS A 216 -28.58 -13.18 13.09
C LYS A 216 -27.91 -12.54 11.87
N ILE A 217 -28.65 -12.39 10.76
CA ILE A 217 -28.12 -11.79 9.53
C ILE A 217 -27.83 -10.31 9.73
N ILE A 218 -28.76 -9.56 10.34
CA ILE A 218 -28.56 -8.13 10.65
C ILE A 218 -27.32 -7.96 11.51
N ASN A 219 -27.24 -8.65 12.66
CA ASN A 219 -26.12 -8.49 13.59
C ASN A 219 -24.77 -8.84 12.94
N LEU A 220 -24.74 -9.83 12.05
CA LEU A 220 -23.53 -10.17 11.33
C LEU A 220 -23.09 -9.06 10.35
N PHE A 221 -24.03 -8.44 9.66
CA PHE A 221 -23.75 -7.36 8.71
C PHE A 221 -23.43 -6.04 9.43
N GLU A 222 -24.08 -5.75 10.55
CA GLU A 222 -23.71 -4.65 11.45
C GLU A 222 -22.28 -4.82 11.96
N ASN A 223 -21.92 -6.05 12.38
CA ASN A 223 -20.55 -6.34 12.80
C ASN A 223 -19.54 -6.16 11.65
N TYR A 224 -19.92 -6.54 10.42
CA TYR A 224 -19.09 -6.28 9.25
C TYR A 224 -18.85 -4.79 9.01
N VAL A 225 -19.92 -3.98 9.04
CA VAL A 225 -19.81 -2.51 8.91
C VAL A 225 -18.94 -1.93 10.02
N PHE A 226 -19.13 -2.37 11.27
CA PHE A 226 -18.30 -1.96 12.39
C PHE A 226 -16.82 -2.27 12.17
N ILE A 227 -16.49 -3.47 11.69
CA ILE A 227 -15.12 -3.89 11.38
C ILE A 227 -14.53 -2.97 10.30
N LEU A 228 -15.21 -2.77 9.17
CA LEU A 228 -14.70 -1.93 8.08
C LEU A 228 -14.52 -0.46 8.51
N ARG A 229 -15.47 0.09 9.27
CA ARG A 229 -15.40 1.47 9.78
C ARG A 229 -14.28 1.64 10.80
N SER A 230 -14.12 0.69 11.72
CA SER A 230 -13.05 0.74 12.72
C SER A 230 -11.66 0.64 12.09
N SER A 231 -11.49 -0.16 11.03
CA SER A 231 -10.22 -0.20 10.28
C SER A 231 -9.87 1.14 9.67
N TYR A 232 -10.87 1.82 9.09
CA TYR A 232 -10.67 3.13 8.51
C TYR A 232 -10.26 4.14 9.57
N ALA A 233 -10.98 4.18 10.69
CA ALA A 233 -10.78 5.17 11.75
C ALA A 233 -9.46 4.98 12.51
N VAL A 234 -9.06 3.73 12.77
CA VAL A 234 -7.94 3.42 13.67
C VAL A 234 -6.64 3.15 12.92
N THR A 235 -6.68 2.54 11.73
CA THR A 235 -5.46 2.12 11.03
C THR A 235 -5.22 2.94 9.77
N TYR A 236 -6.25 3.12 8.94
CA TYR A 236 -6.03 3.71 7.61
C TYR A 236 -5.79 5.21 7.65
N ALA A 237 -6.45 5.92 8.56
CA ALA A 237 -6.22 7.34 8.75
C ALA A 237 -4.77 7.64 9.19
N GLU A 238 -4.24 6.84 10.12
CA GLU A 238 -2.86 6.93 10.58
C GLU A 238 -1.87 6.59 9.45
N TYR A 239 -2.09 5.48 8.75
CA TYR A 239 -1.29 5.08 7.58
C TYR A 239 -1.19 6.19 6.52
N LEU A 240 -2.31 6.83 6.16
CA LEU A 240 -2.33 7.94 5.21
C LEU A 240 -1.60 9.18 5.74
N GLY A 241 -1.68 9.44 7.04
CA GLY A 241 -0.91 10.49 7.71
C GLY A 241 0.59 10.25 7.56
N GLU A 242 1.04 9.02 7.84
CA GLU A 242 2.45 8.65 7.77
C GLU A 242 2.99 8.64 6.33
N ILE A 243 2.19 8.24 5.33
CA ILE A 243 2.59 8.40 3.92
C ILE A 243 2.85 9.88 3.60
N ASN A 244 1.91 10.76 3.93
CA ASN A 244 2.03 12.19 3.64
C ASN A 244 3.23 12.82 4.36
N ASN A 245 3.45 12.45 5.61
CA ASN A 245 4.61 12.91 6.37
C ASN A 245 5.92 12.44 5.73
N THR A 246 5.99 11.17 5.33
CA THR A 246 7.15 10.61 4.64
C THR A 246 7.45 11.32 3.34
N ILE A 247 6.43 11.57 2.50
CA ILE A 247 6.57 12.34 1.26
C ILE A 247 7.16 13.73 1.55
N LYS A 248 6.63 14.44 2.55
CA LYS A 248 7.09 15.77 2.93
C LYS A 248 8.56 15.77 3.37
N ILE A 249 8.96 14.80 4.19
CA ILE A 249 10.35 14.67 4.66
C ILE A 249 11.28 14.31 3.50
N ILE A 250 10.89 13.38 2.63
CA ILE A 250 11.67 13.05 1.42
C ILE A 250 11.85 14.29 0.55
N ASP A 251 10.76 14.97 0.18
CA ASP A 251 10.80 16.12 -0.73
C ASP A 251 11.65 17.27 -0.13
N SER A 252 11.61 17.45 1.19
CA SER A 252 12.47 18.42 1.91
C SER A 252 13.96 18.05 1.90
N ASN A 253 14.30 16.76 1.98
CA ASN A 253 15.68 16.29 1.88
C ASN A 253 16.22 16.37 0.44
N LEU A 254 15.36 16.28 -0.58
CA LEU A 254 15.77 16.34 -1.99
C LEU A 254 15.96 17.76 -2.52
N GLU A 255 15.23 18.74 -1.97
CA GLU A 255 15.25 20.16 -2.36
C GLU A 255 15.30 21.10 -1.13
N PRO A 256 16.39 21.10 -0.35
CA PRO A 256 16.47 21.87 0.91
C PRO A 256 16.35 23.39 0.72
N ASP A 257 16.73 23.93 -0.45
CA ASP A 257 16.72 25.36 -0.74
C ASP A 257 15.32 25.93 -1.02
N LYS A 258 14.34 25.09 -1.40
CA LYS A 258 12.96 25.54 -1.67
C LYS A 258 12.17 25.85 -0.40
N TYR A 259 12.54 25.26 0.74
CA TYR A 259 11.80 25.39 2.00
C TYR A 259 12.48 26.32 3.01
N ASN A 260 13.71 26.80 2.73
CA ASN A 260 14.46 27.74 3.56
C ASN A 260 14.16 29.23 3.29
N VAL A 261 13.23 29.56 2.37
CA VAL A 261 12.93 30.96 1.99
C VAL A 261 11.95 31.63 2.96
N ASN A 262 11.21 30.87 3.79
CA ASN A 262 10.20 31.43 4.70
C ASN A 262 10.70 31.80 6.12
N SER A 263 12.01 31.73 6.40
CA SER A 263 12.57 32.02 7.74
C SER A 263 13.38 33.32 7.82
N LYS A 264 13.41 34.15 6.76
CA LYS A 264 14.21 35.39 6.70
C LYS A 264 13.45 36.71 6.62
N GLU A 265 12.13 36.72 6.78
CA GLU A 265 11.37 37.97 6.87
C GLU A 265 10.70 38.11 8.24
N ALA A 266 11.51 38.41 9.26
CA ALA A 266 11.03 39.16 10.42
C ALA A 266 11.54 40.60 10.25
N PRO A 267 10.67 41.61 10.14
CA PRO A 267 11.12 42.99 10.04
C PRO A 267 11.69 43.42 11.40
N GLU A 268 12.94 43.87 11.40
CA GLU A 268 13.49 44.66 12.50
C GLU A 268 12.67 45.95 12.60
N ASN A 269 11.86 46.06 13.65
CA ASN A 269 11.17 47.30 14.00
C ASN A 269 12.20 48.32 14.49
N ASN A 270 12.35 49.41 13.73
CA ASN A 270 12.83 50.71 14.22
C ASN A 270 11.70 51.43 14.97
#